data_AF-A0A9D2VL12-F1
#
_entry.id   AF-A0A9D2VL12-F1
#
_cell.length_a   1.000
_cell.length_b   1.000
_cell.length_c   1.000
_cell.angle_alpha   90.00
_cell.angle_beta   90.00
_cell.angle_gamma   90.00
#
_symmetry.space_group_name_H-M   'P 1'
#
loop_
_entity.id
_entity.type
_entity.pdbx_description
1 polymer ?
#
loop_
_entity_poly.entity_id
_entity_poly.type
_entity_poly.pdbx_seq_one_letter_code
_entity_poly.pdbx_strand_id
1 'polypeptide(L)'
;MPKHAANAPRGASPDPSSERSSDERIGLTEAFAPVGSERSGEEGRIGLTEAFSPVGGSHVGGFSYRGDNEDEYPDALESLEPALEPSLLFDDGAPEAQAGEKRGRHGKGQEPDKRPLPPHLRKSRRMRRILIAVVVLLVLLIGALGYFTWRLVGESQMLAAQQTQQQQSSQEVDAMHEADAKDAATTTAKKTEVPNLVGVLGLTRDEAVEALQHGATVTSEREVNEEGSAVKTNVTIALTDEPADARSGTPTVYLGLDEEGKAVQVGYSAATASLGYGSLSFVDAVENEGIVEKTLEEAGVSVPAGSAVLPEDKAAYSSYASDGTTLVEEKCSFSGTVELDGAEHEWSSVLLYNYATANTSGNLADTIRMIYVYVNA
;
A
#
# COMPACT_ATOMS: atom_id res chain seq x y z
N MET A 1 -44.96 51.85 4.79
CA MET A 1 -46.10 51.08 4.22
C MET A 1 -47.31 52.01 4.14
N PRO A 2 -48.25 51.92 3.18
CA PRO A 2 -48.44 50.97 2.06
C PRO A 2 -48.58 51.66 0.66
N LYS A 3 -48.15 51.04 -0.45
CA LYS A 3 -48.83 50.16 -1.47
C LYS A 3 -49.33 50.87 -2.76
N HIS A 4 -49.06 50.18 -3.86
CA HIS A 4 -49.22 50.45 -5.29
C HIS A 4 -50.63 50.86 -5.79
N ALA A 5 -50.67 51.58 -6.93
CA ALA A 5 -51.55 51.27 -8.05
C ALA A 5 -51.05 51.89 -9.38
N ALA A 6 -51.21 51.15 -10.47
CA ALA A 6 -50.76 51.41 -11.83
C ALA A 6 -51.82 52.15 -12.68
N ASN A 7 -51.40 52.74 -13.81
CA ASN A 7 -52.29 52.96 -14.96
C ASN A 7 -51.51 53.03 -16.29
N ALA A 8 -52.01 52.29 -17.30
CA ALA A 8 -51.49 52.23 -18.68
C ALA A 8 -52.00 53.40 -19.55
N PRO A 9 -51.57 53.58 -20.82
CA PRO A 9 -52.28 52.93 -21.93
C PRO A 9 -51.49 52.55 -23.23
N ARG A 10 -52.03 51.51 -23.89
CA ARG A 10 -52.16 51.14 -25.32
C ARG A 10 -51.46 51.95 -26.45
N GLY A 11 -50.72 51.22 -27.30
CA GLY A 11 -51.25 50.71 -28.60
C GLY A 11 -50.68 51.27 -29.92
N ALA A 12 -50.12 50.38 -30.75
CA ALA A 12 -50.34 50.20 -32.21
C ALA A 12 -49.05 49.89 -33.02
N SER A 13 -48.94 48.66 -33.56
CA SER A 13 -48.09 48.28 -34.72
C SER A 13 -48.98 48.24 -35.99
N PRO A 14 -48.43 48.22 -37.23
CA PRO A 14 -48.00 46.94 -37.86
C PRO A 14 -46.84 47.00 -38.90
N ASP A 15 -46.06 45.90 -38.95
CA ASP A 15 -45.53 45.05 -40.07
C ASP A 15 -45.53 45.50 -41.55
N PRO A 16 -44.93 44.78 -42.56
CA PRO A 16 -44.32 43.42 -42.59
C PRO A 16 -43.02 43.25 -43.45
N SER A 17 -42.26 42.15 -43.33
CA SER A 17 -42.15 41.00 -44.29
C SER A 17 -40.65 40.58 -44.35
N SER A 18 -40.18 39.34 -44.45
CA SER A 18 -40.77 38.01 -44.67
C SER A 18 -39.77 36.92 -44.24
N GLU A 19 -40.29 35.89 -43.55
CA GLU A 19 -40.02 34.43 -43.60
C GLU A 19 -38.84 33.92 -44.47
N ARG A 20 -38.09 32.85 -44.13
CA ARG A 20 -38.58 31.50 -43.78
C ARG A 20 -37.43 30.55 -43.37
N SER A 21 -37.70 29.80 -42.30
CA SER A 21 -37.24 28.46 -41.90
C SER A 21 -36.48 27.57 -42.89
N SER A 22 -35.42 26.88 -42.41
CA SER A 22 -35.42 25.40 -42.24
C SER A 22 -34.11 24.84 -41.66
N ASP A 23 -34.26 23.98 -40.65
CA ASP A 23 -33.32 22.92 -40.23
C ASP A 23 -32.89 22.04 -41.41
N GLU A 24 -31.63 21.62 -41.45
CA GLU A 24 -31.27 20.24 -41.83
C GLU A 24 -29.85 19.85 -41.39
N ARG A 25 -29.78 18.69 -40.74
CA ARG A 25 -28.56 17.99 -40.35
C ARG A 25 -27.99 17.19 -41.53
N ILE A 26 -26.70 16.89 -41.38
CA ILE A 26 -25.91 15.75 -41.92
C ILE A 26 -25.23 15.93 -43.28
N GLY A 27 -23.91 15.75 -43.26
CA GLY A 27 -23.09 15.34 -44.39
C GLY A 27 -21.64 15.05 -43.98
N LEU A 28 -21.35 13.81 -43.61
CA LEU A 28 -19.99 13.23 -43.63
C LEU A 28 -19.37 13.37 -45.03
N THR A 29 -18.03 13.36 -45.06
CA THR A 29 -17.10 13.20 -46.21
C THR A 29 -16.66 14.47 -46.95
N GLU A 30 -15.52 15.02 -46.53
CA GLU A 30 -14.46 15.74 -47.28
C GLU A 30 -13.70 16.55 -46.20
N ALA A 31 -12.46 16.26 -45.83
CA ALA A 31 -11.30 16.30 -46.70
C ALA A 31 -10.15 15.48 -46.09
N PHE A 32 -9.71 14.48 -46.84
CA PHE A 32 -8.38 13.91 -46.68
C PHE A 32 -7.43 14.57 -47.69
N ALA A 33 -6.21 14.81 -47.20
CA ALA A 33 -4.94 14.87 -47.95
C ALA A 33 -4.39 16.28 -48.32
N PRO A 34 -3.07 16.39 -48.63
CA PRO A 34 -2.07 16.87 -47.67
C PRO A 34 -1.18 17.99 -48.25
N VAL A 35 -0.48 18.77 -47.42
CA VAL A 35 0.61 19.62 -47.91
C VAL A 35 1.77 19.59 -46.92
N GLY A 36 2.89 19.04 -47.37
CA GLY A 36 4.18 19.16 -46.69
C GLY A 36 4.92 20.44 -47.06
N SER A 37 5.78 20.88 -46.16
CA SER A 37 6.92 21.74 -46.47
C SER A 37 8.04 21.47 -45.47
N GLU A 38 9.19 21.06 -45.98
CA GLU A 38 10.43 20.80 -45.24
C GLU A 38 11.17 22.09 -44.84
N ARG A 39 11.92 21.98 -43.73
CA ARG A 39 13.18 22.67 -43.32
C ARG A 39 13.13 24.19 -43.06
N SER A 40 13.79 24.77 -42.04
CA SER A 40 15.04 24.41 -41.33
C SER A 40 15.32 25.37 -40.14
N GLY A 41 16.13 24.91 -39.17
CA GLY A 41 16.85 25.70 -38.12
C GLY A 41 16.11 25.80 -36.78
N GLU A 42 16.68 25.67 -35.59
CA GLU A 42 18.00 25.30 -35.07
C GLU A 42 17.83 25.12 -33.53
N GLU A 43 18.67 24.29 -32.90
CA GLU A 43 19.06 24.30 -31.47
C GLU A 43 18.05 23.96 -30.34
N GLY A 44 18.26 22.78 -29.75
CA GLY A 44 18.63 22.70 -28.32
C GLY A 44 17.52 22.46 -27.29
N ARG A 45 16.87 21.29 -27.31
CA ARG A 45 16.23 20.70 -26.10
C ARG A 45 16.36 19.18 -26.13
N ILE A 46 17.30 18.68 -25.34
CA ILE A 46 17.51 17.26 -25.06
C ILE A 46 16.41 16.85 -24.08
N GLY A 47 15.35 16.20 -24.58
CA GLY A 47 14.30 15.58 -23.78
C GLY A 47 14.61 14.11 -23.56
N LEU A 48 14.38 13.63 -22.34
CA LEU A 48 14.59 12.25 -21.84
C LEU A 48 13.69 11.17 -22.50
N THR A 49 13.28 11.34 -23.75
CA THR A 49 12.37 10.44 -24.46
C THR A 49 13.06 9.33 -25.25
N GLU A 50 14.38 9.12 -25.08
CA GLU A 50 15.15 8.13 -25.84
C GLU A 50 15.49 6.84 -25.07
N ALA A 51 14.94 6.63 -23.87
CA ALA A 51 15.26 5.47 -23.05
C ALA A 51 14.47 4.18 -23.37
N PHE A 52 13.44 4.20 -24.22
CA PHE A 52 12.59 3.01 -24.45
C PHE A 52 12.05 2.87 -25.89
N SER A 53 12.92 2.95 -26.89
CA SER A 53 12.63 2.40 -28.23
C SER A 53 13.38 1.08 -28.45
N PRO A 54 12.73 0.00 -28.93
CA PRO A 54 13.41 -1.24 -29.24
C PRO A 54 14.32 -1.05 -30.45
N VAL A 55 15.62 -1.30 -30.28
CA VAL A 55 16.62 -1.25 -31.35
C VAL A 55 16.31 -2.35 -32.37
N GLY A 56 15.85 -1.93 -33.56
CA GLY A 56 15.92 -2.72 -34.78
C GLY A 56 17.35 -2.72 -35.31
N GLY A 57 18.10 -3.78 -35.04
CA GLY A 57 19.49 -3.95 -35.48
C GLY A 57 19.80 -5.40 -35.81
N SER A 58 20.02 -5.66 -37.09
CA SER A 58 20.38 -6.93 -37.71
C SER A 58 21.58 -7.63 -37.04
N HIS A 59 21.36 -8.84 -36.53
CA HIS A 59 22.44 -9.79 -36.24
C HIS A 59 22.20 -11.09 -37.00
N VAL A 60 22.90 -11.17 -38.14
CA VAL A 60 23.26 -12.42 -38.82
C VAL A 60 24.29 -13.14 -37.94
N GLY A 61 23.99 -14.35 -37.49
CA GLY A 61 24.95 -15.19 -36.77
C GLY A 61 24.27 -16.39 -36.13
N GLY A 62 24.16 -17.49 -36.88
CA GLY A 62 23.49 -18.70 -36.45
C GLY A 62 24.23 -19.46 -35.36
N PHE A 63 23.48 -19.98 -34.40
CA PHE A 63 23.76 -21.23 -33.71
C PHE A 63 22.44 -21.97 -33.53
N SER A 64 22.27 -23.07 -34.26
CA SER A 64 21.18 -24.02 -34.08
C SER A 64 21.47 -24.90 -32.87
N TYR A 65 20.58 -24.94 -31.88
CA TYR A 65 20.52 -26.08 -30.96
C TYR A 65 19.26 -26.90 -31.25
N ARG A 66 19.53 -28.18 -31.46
CA ARG A 66 18.66 -29.26 -31.88
C ARG A 66 17.95 -29.80 -30.64
N GLY A 67 16.63 -29.90 -30.68
CA GLY A 67 15.89 -30.62 -29.65
C GLY A 67 16.23 -32.12 -29.68
N ASP A 68 16.39 -32.72 -28.50
CA ASP A 68 15.76 -34.01 -28.17
C ASP A 68 15.83 -34.29 -26.65
N ASN A 69 14.65 -34.56 -26.09
CA ASN A 69 14.22 -35.52 -25.06
C ASN A 69 14.86 -35.63 -23.65
N GLU A 70 13.93 -35.58 -22.68
CA GLU A 70 13.66 -36.52 -21.58
C GLU A 70 14.85 -37.13 -20.82
N ASP A 71 15.02 -36.70 -19.56
CA ASP A 71 14.98 -37.55 -18.35
C ASP A 71 15.74 -36.90 -17.17
N GLU A 72 15.22 -37.12 -15.96
CA GLU A 72 15.94 -37.11 -14.68
C GLU A 72 16.40 -35.75 -14.08
N TYR A 73 15.51 -35.08 -13.33
CA TYR A 73 15.92 -34.15 -12.27
C TYR A 73 16.05 -34.93 -10.94
N PRO A 74 17.24 -35.09 -10.35
CA PRO A 74 17.37 -35.59 -8.99
C PRO A 74 17.11 -34.48 -7.96
N ASP A 75 16.22 -34.78 -7.01
CA ASP A 75 15.85 -33.97 -5.86
C ASP A 75 17.06 -33.60 -4.99
N ALA A 76 17.32 -32.30 -4.84
CA ALA A 76 18.37 -31.74 -3.98
C ALA A 76 17.92 -31.58 -2.52
N LEU A 77 17.41 -32.65 -1.89
CA LEU A 77 16.97 -32.66 -0.48
C LEU A 77 17.59 -33.78 0.37
N GLU A 78 18.77 -34.28 -0.01
CA GLU A 78 19.45 -35.37 0.73
C GLU A 78 20.94 -35.07 0.96
N SER A 79 21.28 -33.99 1.69
CA SER A 79 22.69 -33.66 1.98
C SER A 79 22.99 -33.04 3.34
N LEU A 80 22.22 -33.33 4.39
CA LEU A 80 22.61 -32.96 5.77
C LEU A 80 22.24 -34.01 6.83
N GLU A 81 22.61 -35.28 6.62
CA GLU A 81 22.82 -36.20 7.74
C GLU A 81 24.29 -36.09 8.22
N PRO A 82 24.57 -35.73 9.49
CA PRO A 82 25.92 -35.83 10.02
C PRO A 82 26.23 -37.26 10.48
N ALA A 83 27.39 -37.73 10.00
CA ALA A 83 27.95 -39.05 10.25
C ALA A 83 28.30 -39.34 11.73
N LEU A 84 28.10 -40.60 12.11
CA LEU A 84 28.61 -41.26 13.31
C LEU A 84 30.10 -41.62 13.14
N GLU A 85 30.92 -41.38 14.16
CA GLU A 85 32.15 -42.15 14.44
C GLU A 85 32.39 -42.35 15.96
N PRO A 86 33.15 -43.40 16.38
CA PRO A 86 32.87 -44.14 17.62
C PRO A 86 34.04 -44.31 18.64
N SER A 87 33.63 -44.78 19.85
CA SER A 87 34.27 -45.73 20.80
C SER A 87 35.44 -45.37 21.76
N LEU A 88 35.08 -45.40 23.07
CA LEU A 88 35.64 -46.11 24.26
C LEU A 88 37.17 -46.25 24.49
N LEU A 89 37.66 -45.85 25.68
CA LEU A 89 38.53 -46.66 26.57
C LEU A 89 38.97 -45.99 27.90
N PHE A 90 39.07 -46.83 28.94
CA PHE A 90 39.81 -46.73 30.22
C PHE A 90 39.08 -46.36 31.52
N ASP A 91 39.69 -46.85 32.60
CA ASP A 91 39.18 -47.56 33.77
C ASP A 91 39.76 -46.93 35.05
N ASP A 92 39.05 -47.14 36.16
CA ASP A 92 39.39 -47.10 37.59
C ASP A 92 40.16 -45.94 38.28
N GLY A 93 39.68 -45.59 39.49
CA GLY A 93 40.42 -44.80 40.49
C GLY A 93 39.59 -44.12 41.59
N ALA A 94 39.41 -44.79 42.74
CA ALA A 94 38.85 -44.27 44.02
C ALA A 94 39.80 -43.23 44.71
N PRO A 95 39.46 -42.49 45.82
CA PRO A 95 38.93 -43.04 47.10
C PRO A 95 37.96 -42.17 47.97
N GLU A 96 37.31 -42.87 48.91
CA GLU A 96 36.91 -42.59 50.32
C GLU A 96 36.54 -41.19 50.87
N ALA A 97 35.39 -41.12 51.58
CA ALA A 97 35.31 -40.69 53.00
C ALA A 97 33.92 -41.01 53.63
N GLN A 98 33.96 -41.53 54.86
CA GLN A 98 32.84 -42.10 55.64
C GLN A 98 32.09 -41.05 56.49
N ALA A 99 30.82 -41.31 56.84
CA ALA A 99 30.31 -41.37 58.24
C ALA A 99 28.77 -41.28 58.34
N GLY A 100 28.18 -42.12 59.22
CA GLY A 100 27.04 -41.69 60.06
C GLY A 100 25.74 -42.50 60.02
N GLU A 101 25.65 -43.58 60.81
CA GLU A 101 24.40 -44.18 61.30
C GLU A 101 23.57 -43.23 62.20
N LYS A 102 22.22 -43.41 62.25
CA LYS A 102 21.47 -43.83 63.47
C LYS A 102 19.93 -43.84 63.33
N ARG A 103 19.36 -44.99 63.73
CA ARG A 103 18.01 -45.36 64.25
C ARG A 103 17.02 -44.26 64.69
N GLY A 104 15.71 -44.56 64.49
CA GLY A 104 14.77 -44.73 65.63
C GLY A 104 13.30 -44.27 65.53
N ARG A 105 12.39 -45.25 65.70
CA ARG A 105 11.21 -45.27 66.61
C ARG A 105 9.80 -44.86 66.12
N HIS A 106 8.85 -45.75 66.42
CA HIS A 106 7.39 -45.69 66.23
C HIS A 106 6.65 -44.82 67.25
N GLY A 107 5.44 -44.34 66.89
CA GLY A 107 4.37 -43.89 67.82
C GLY A 107 2.98 -43.98 67.17
N LYS A 108 2.01 -44.59 67.87
CA LYS A 108 0.64 -44.97 67.44
C LYS A 108 -0.43 -43.91 67.78
N GLY A 109 -1.59 -44.03 67.12
CA GLY A 109 -2.92 -43.53 67.53
C GLY A 109 -3.62 -42.84 66.35
N GLN A 110 -4.88 -43.06 65.96
CA GLN A 110 -6.05 -43.65 66.59
C GLN A 110 -7.12 -43.80 65.48
N GLU A 111 -7.83 -44.94 65.38
CA GLU A 111 -9.02 -45.08 64.52
C GLU A 111 -10.27 -44.55 65.26
N PRO A 112 -11.30 -44.06 64.53
CA PRO A 112 -12.49 -44.89 64.39
C PRO A 112 -13.09 -44.93 62.98
N ASP A 113 -13.22 -46.15 62.47
CA ASP A 113 -14.43 -46.79 61.90
C ASP A 113 -15.37 -45.97 60.99
N LYS A 114 -15.27 -46.20 59.66
CA LYS A 114 -16.41 -46.45 58.75
C LYS A 114 -15.96 -47.36 57.59
N ARG A 115 -16.39 -48.61 57.60
CA ARG A 115 -16.39 -49.54 56.44
C ARG A 115 -17.48 -49.11 55.42
N PRO A 116 -17.57 -49.66 54.19
CA PRO A 116 -16.58 -50.34 53.34
C PRO A 116 -16.58 -49.81 51.88
N LEU A 117 -15.42 -49.74 51.21
CA LEU A 117 -15.38 -49.80 49.74
C LEU A 117 -14.30 -50.79 49.26
N PRO A 118 -14.55 -51.54 48.16
CA PRO A 118 -14.01 -52.89 47.95
C PRO A 118 -12.59 -52.93 47.36
N PRO A 119 -11.92 -54.09 47.40
CA PRO A 119 -10.48 -54.20 47.28
C PRO A 119 -10.03 -54.36 45.83
N HIS A 120 -9.46 -53.31 45.24
CA HIS A 120 -8.47 -53.48 44.16
C HIS A 120 -7.58 -52.25 43.94
N LEU A 121 -7.15 -51.56 45.01
CA LEU A 121 -6.13 -50.50 44.93
C LEU A 121 -4.72 -50.98 45.29
N ARG A 122 -4.33 -52.16 44.77
CA ARG A 122 -2.95 -52.66 44.88
C ARG A 122 -2.34 -52.96 43.52
N LYS A 123 -2.37 -51.98 42.61
CA LYS A 123 -1.47 -51.95 41.44
C LYS A 123 -1.19 -50.55 40.88
N SER A 124 -1.15 -49.51 41.72
CA SER A 124 -1.19 -48.11 41.23
C SER A 124 0.01 -47.24 41.66
N ARG A 125 1.25 -47.67 41.35
CA ARG A 125 2.40 -46.74 41.37
C ARG A 125 2.77 -46.25 39.97
N ARG A 126 2.78 -47.15 38.98
CA ARG A 126 2.98 -46.79 37.57
C ARG A 126 1.77 -46.03 37.01
N MET A 127 0.56 -46.45 37.38
CA MET A 127 -0.69 -45.78 36.97
C MET A 127 -0.86 -44.40 37.60
N ARG A 128 -0.41 -44.19 38.86
CA ARG A 128 -0.39 -42.85 39.48
C ARG A 128 0.64 -41.91 38.82
N ARG A 129 1.81 -42.42 38.40
CA ARG A 129 2.81 -41.62 37.65
C ARG A 129 2.33 -41.26 36.25
N ILE A 130 1.71 -42.22 35.55
CA ILE A 130 1.12 -41.97 34.23
C ILE A 130 -0.04 -40.97 34.35
N LEU A 131 -0.89 -41.11 35.37
CA LEU A 131 -1.99 -40.17 35.59
C LEU A 131 -1.49 -38.76 35.97
N ILE A 132 -0.42 -38.66 36.77
CA ILE A 132 0.22 -37.36 37.04
C ILE A 132 0.83 -36.77 35.76
N ALA A 133 1.52 -37.57 34.94
CA ALA A 133 2.08 -37.12 33.67
C ALA A 133 0.98 -36.63 32.70
N VAL A 134 -0.14 -37.34 32.62
CA VAL A 134 -1.30 -36.93 31.80
C VAL A 134 -1.93 -35.64 32.34
N VAL A 135 -2.06 -35.48 33.66
CA VAL A 135 -2.59 -34.25 34.25
C VAL A 135 -1.65 -33.06 34.01
N VAL A 136 -0.33 -33.26 34.12
CA VAL A 136 0.66 -32.20 33.80
C VAL A 136 0.60 -31.82 32.32
N LEU A 137 0.47 -32.81 31.42
CA LEU A 137 0.28 -32.57 29.99
C LEU A 137 -1.01 -31.76 29.72
N LEU A 138 -2.11 -32.08 30.42
CA LEU A 138 -3.38 -31.39 30.28
C LEU A 138 -3.29 -29.92 30.75
N VAL A 139 -2.57 -29.66 31.85
CA VAL A 139 -2.34 -28.29 32.34
C VAL A 139 -1.46 -27.50 31.37
N LEU A 140 -0.45 -28.12 30.77
CA LEU A 140 0.36 -27.48 29.72
C LEU A 140 -0.48 -27.15 28.47
N LEU A 141 -1.37 -28.05 28.04
CA LEU A 141 -2.29 -27.80 26.94
C LEU A 141 -3.27 -26.66 27.24
N ILE A 142 -3.81 -26.59 28.46
CA ILE A 142 -4.69 -25.50 28.88
C ILE A 142 -3.91 -24.17 28.93
N GLY A 143 -2.65 -24.19 29.38
CA GLY A 143 -1.78 -23.01 29.34
C GLY A 143 -1.50 -22.55 27.91
N ALA A 144 -1.27 -23.48 26.99
CA ALA A 144 -1.10 -23.19 25.56
C ALA A 144 -2.39 -22.63 24.93
N LEU A 145 -3.56 -23.18 25.26
CA LEU A 145 -4.87 -22.65 24.86
C LEU A 145 -5.14 -21.27 25.47
N GLY A 146 -4.76 -21.03 26.72
CA GLY A 146 -4.83 -19.72 27.36
C GLY A 146 -3.95 -18.68 26.67
N TYR A 147 -2.73 -19.07 26.31
CA TYR A 147 -1.81 -18.23 25.52
C TYR A 147 -2.37 -17.97 24.11
N PHE A 148 -2.93 -18.98 23.45
CA PHE A 148 -3.51 -18.84 22.12
C PHE A 148 -4.76 -17.94 22.13
N THR A 149 -5.62 -18.08 23.14
CA THR A 149 -6.80 -17.21 23.30
C THR A 149 -6.43 -15.78 23.66
N TRP A 150 -5.37 -15.56 24.45
CA TRP A 150 -4.88 -14.22 24.73
C TRP A 150 -4.21 -13.59 23.50
N ARG A 151 -3.48 -14.37 22.69
CA ARG A 151 -2.93 -13.94 21.39
C ARG A 151 -4.05 -13.58 20.39
N LEU A 152 -5.12 -14.37 20.35
CA LEU A 152 -6.29 -14.13 19.48
C LEU A 152 -7.10 -12.90 19.90
N VAL A 153 -7.14 -12.57 21.19
CA VAL A 153 -7.79 -11.34 21.70
C VAL A 153 -6.93 -10.10 21.47
N GLY A 154 -5.59 -10.26 21.40
CA GLY A 154 -4.69 -9.22 20.89
C GLY A 154 -4.90 -8.95 19.39
N GLU A 155 -5.23 -9.98 18.61
CA GLU A 155 -5.56 -9.88 17.18
C GLU A 155 -7.02 -9.44 16.91
N SER A 156 -7.94 -9.58 17.87
CA SER A 156 -9.36 -9.25 17.66
C SER A 156 -9.70 -7.76 17.65
N GLN A 157 -8.80 -6.88 18.11
CA GLN A 157 -8.98 -5.43 17.90
C GLN A 157 -8.89 -5.05 16.41
N MET A 158 -8.19 -5.85 15.60
CA MET A 158 -8.13 -5.68 14.14
C MET A 158 -9.42 -6.16 13.44
N LEU A 159 -10.10 -7.17 14.01
CA LEU A 159 -11.37 -7.68 13.47
C LEU A 159 -12.57 -6.78 13.81
N ALA A 160 -12.56 -6.13 14.99
CA ALA A 160 -13.56 -5.12 15.35
C ALA A 160 -13.42 -3.85 14.50
N ALA A 161 -12.19 -3.46 14.15
CA ALA A 161 -11.94 -2.42 13.15
C ALA A 161 -12.48 -2.85 11.78
N GLN A 162 -12.25 -4.10 11.34
CA GLN A 162 -12.80 -4.60 10.07
C GLN A 162 -14.34 -4.64 10.03
N GLN A 163 -15.03 -5.03 11.11
CA GLN A 163 -16.50 -5.01 11.15
C GLN A 163 -17.07 -3.59 11.20
N THR A 164 -16.40 -2.65 11.89
CA THR A 164 -16.82 -1.24 11.91
C THR A 164 -16.56 -0.56 10.56
N GLN A 165 -15.47 -0.93 9.89
CA GLN A 165 -15.10 -0.41 8.57
C GLN A 165 -15.96 -1.00 7.44
N GLN A 166 -16.40 -2.27 7.56
CA GLN A 166 -17.42 -2.85 6.66
C GLN A 166 -18.83 -2.26 6.87
N GLN A 167 -19.17 -1.84 8.09
CA GLN A 167 -20.45 -1.15 8.33
C GLN A 167 -20.43 0.28 7.79
N GLN A 168 -19.29 0.98 7.88
CA GLN A 168 -19.12 2.29 7.24
C GLN A 168 -19.12 2.19 5.71
N SER A 169 -18.44 1.19 5.12
CA SER A 169 -18.47 0.98 3.67
C SER A 169 -19.86 0.62 3.16
N SER A 170 -20.66 -0.11 3.95
CA SER A 170 -22.05 -0.45 3.58
C SER A 170 -22.97 0.79 3.61
N GLN A 171 -22.73 1.71 4.53
CA GLN A 171 -23.48 2.97 4.61
C GLN A 171 -23.07 3.97 3.51
N GLU A 172 -21.82 3.88 3.03
CA GLU A 172 -21.32 4.61 1.87
C GLU A 172 -21.96 4.09 0.57
N VAL A 173 -22.17 2.78 0.43
CA VAL A 173 -22.81 2.17 -0.76
C VAL A 173 -24.29 2.56 -0.90
N ASP A 174 -25.05 2.68 0.19
CA ASP A 174 -26.44 3.15 0.13
C ASP A 174 -26.54 4.64 -0.28
N ALA A 175 -25.53 5.46 0.07
CA ALA A 175 -25.46 6.85 -0.37
C ALA A 175 -25.08 6.99 -1.86
N MET A 176 -24.49 5.96 -2.47
CA MET A 176 -24.07 5.97 -3.88
C MET A 176 -25.24 5.80 -4.86
N HIS A 177 -26.41 5.29 -4.43
CA HIS A 177 -27.56 5.10 -5.32
C HIS A 177 -28.47 6.34 -5.45
N GLU A 178 -28.28 7.38 -4.64
CA GLU A 178 -29.03 8.65 -4.72
C GLU A 178 -28.23 9.82 -5.32
N ALA A 179 -26.93 9.64 -5.62
CA ALA A 179 -26.03 10.74 -6.02
C ALA A 179 -25.93 10.99 -7.54
N ASP A 180 -26.89 10.52 -8.33
CA ASP A 180 -27.05 10.98 -9.71
C ASP A 180 -27.80 12.34 -9.69
N ALA A 181 -27.01 13.40 -9.50
CA ALA A 181 -27.30 14.84 -9.64
C ALA A 181 -27.04 15.69 -8.38
N LYS A 182 -26.06 16.60 -8.52
CA LYS A 182 -25.71 17.78 -7.70
C LYS A 182 -24.81 17.56 -6.48
N ASP A 183 -23.68 18.28 -6.55
CA ASP A 183 -22.89 18.84 -5.44
C ASP A 183 -22.89 18.02 -4.16
N ALA A 184 -21.96 17.07 -4.09
CA ALA A 184 -21.50 16.57 -2.83
C ALA A 184 -19.98 16.66 -2.80
N ALA A 185 -19.48 17.76 -2.25
CA ALA A 185 -18.28 17.70 -1.44
C ALA A 185 -18.60 16.76 -0.26
N THR A 186 -18.56 15.45 -0.51
CA THR A 186 -18.47 14.46 0.55
C THR A 186 -17.10 14.68 1.18
N THR A 187 -17.06 15.51 2.22
CA THR A 187 -15.89 15.66 3.07
C THR A 187 -15.68 14.32 3.79
N THR A 188 -15.02 13.39 3.10
CA THR A 188 -14.54 12.17 3.73
C THR A 188 -13.50 12.61 4.74
N ALA A 189 -13.69 12.22 6.00
CA ALA A 189 -12.76 12.58 7.05
C ALA A 189 -11.37 12.02 6.71
N LYS A 190 -10.39 12.92 6.65
CA LYS A 190 -8.98 12.57 6.53
C LYS A 190 -8.59 11.63 7.68
N LYS A 191 -7.98 10.51 7.34
CA LYS A 191 -7.58 9.43 8.25
C LYS A 191 -6.08 9.36 8.45
N THR A 192 -5.31 9.86 7.48
CA THR A 192 -3.85 9.86 7.54
C THR A 192 -3.28 11.24 7.31
N GLU A 193 -2.18 11.55 7.97
CA GLU A 193 -1.43 12.79 7.79
C GLU A 193 -0.25 12.59 6.84
N VAL A 194 0.07 13.63 6.06
CA VAL A 194 1.24 13.64 5.18
C VAL A 194 2.43 14.12 6.01
N PRO A 195 3.53 13.35 6.08
CA PRO A 195 4.72 13.77 6.80
C PRO A 195 5.46 14.89 6.06
N ASN A 196 6.16 15.76 6.79
CA ASN A 196 6.99 16.81 6.21
C ASN A 196 8.21 16.20 5.50
N LEU A 197 8.20 16.16 4.17
CA LEU A 197 9.27 15.57 3.36
C LEU A 197 10.48 16.49 3.26
N VAL A 198 10.26 17.81 3.23
CA VAL A 198 11.35 18.80 3.15
C VAL A 198 12.22 18.74 4.39
N GLY A 199 11.61 18.55 5.56
CA GLY A 199 12.33 18.36 6.82
C GLY A 199 13.19 17.11 6.89
N VAL A 200 13.03 16.18 5.94
CA VAL A 200 13.79 14.92 5.87
C VAL A 200 14.96 15.01 4.88
N LEU A 201 14.94 15.97 3.95
CA LEU A 201 16.05 16.16 3.01
C LEU A 201 17.36 16.45 3.75
N GLY A 202 18.44 15.83 3.29
CA GLY A 202 19.78 15.92 3.87
C GLY A 202 20.00 15.10 5.15
N LEU A 203 18.96 14.49 5.72
CA LEU A 203 19.08 13.60 6.89
C LEU A 203 19.59 12.23 6.49
N THR A 204 20.27 11.56 7.43
CA THR A 204 20.57 10.13 7.29
C THR A 204 19.32 9.27 7.48
N ARG A 205 19.38 7.99 7.09
CA ARG A 205 18.26 7.05 7.27
C ARG A 205 17.66 7.05 8.68
N ASP A 206 18.50 6.96 9.70
CA ASP A 206 18.04 6.81 11.08
C ASP A 206 17.46 8.13 11.63
N GLU A 207 18.07 9.26 11.26
CA GLU A 207 17.54 10.59 11.57
C GLU A 207 16.21 10.86 10.86
N ALA A 208 16.08 10.41 9.60
CA ALA A 208 14.84 10.48 8.84
C ALA A 208 13.73 9.67 9.51
N VAL A 209 14.01 8.44 9.96
CA VAL A 209 13.03 7.62 10.70
C VAL A 209 12.57 8.32 11.98
N GLU A 210 13.48 8.95 12.72
CA GLU A 210 13.12 9.73 13.92
C GLU A 210 12.30 10.98 13.58
N ALA A 211 12.67 11.70 12.51
CA ALA A 211 11.99 12.91 12.07
C ALA A 211 10.59 12.63 11.51
N LEU A 212 10.42 11.51 10.81
CA LEU A 212 9.16 11.13 10.19
C LEU A 212 8.06 10.82 11.21
N GLN A 213 8.38 10.33 12.41
CA GLN A 213 7.38 9.90 13.39
C GLN A 213 6.38 8.89 12.78
N HIS A 214 5.09 8.94 13.13
CA HIS A 214 4.02 8.13 12.53
C HIS A 214 4.29 6.59 12.51
N GLY A 215 5.04 6.07 13.49
CA GLY A 215 5.43 4.66 13.53
C GLY A 215 6.39 4.26 12.39
N ALA A 216 7.18 5.21 11.86
CA ALA A 216 8.13 4.98 10.78
C ALA A 216 9.01 3.76 11.04
N THR A 217 8.86 2.75 10.18
CA THR A 217 9.59 1.49 10.26
C THR A 217 10.21 1.17 8.92
N VAL A 218 11.53 0.99 8.89
CA VAL A 218 12.25 0.56 7.67
C VAL A 218 11.80 -0.85 7.30
N THR A 219 11.29 -1.01 6.08
CA THR A 219 10.78 -2.28 5.54
C THR A 219 11.66 -2.85 4.45
N SER A 220 12.39 -2.00 3.73
CA SER A 220 13.32 -2.42 2.68
C SER A 220 14.43 -1.41 2.52
N GLU A 221 15.60 -1.91 2.14
CA GLU A 221 16.77 -1.13 1.79
C GLU A 221 17.46 -1.82 0.62
N ARG A 222 17.81 -1.05 -0.41
CA ARG A 222 18.39 -1.57 -1.66
C ARG A 222 19.41 -0.59 -2.23
N GLU A 223 20.60 -1.11 -2.52
CA GLU A 223 21.61 -0.36 -3.27
C GLU A 223 21.19 -0.17 -4.74
N VAL A 224 21.44 1.02 -5.26
CA VAL A 224 21.12 1.47 -6.61
C VAL A 224 22.43 1.79 -7.32
N ASN A 225 22.70 1.05 -8.40
CA ASN A 225 23.89 1.22 -9.22
C ASN A 225 23.50 1.80 -10.60
N GLU A 226 22.90 2.98 -10.58
CA GLU A 226 22.54 3.72 -11.79
C GLU A 226 23.64 4.74 -12.11
N GLU A 227 24.24 4.60 -13.28
CA GLU A 227 25.33 5.47 -13.72
C GLU A 227 24.83 6.92 -13.88
N GLY A 228 25.45 7.86 -13.18
CA GLY A 228 25.05 9.27 -13.17
C GLY A 228 23.93 9.64 -12.20
N SER A 229 23.32 8.70 -11.48
CA SER A 229 22.31 9.01 -10.45
C SER A 229 22.96 9.51 -9.16
N ALA A 230 22.39 10.56 -8.57
CA ALA A 230 22.74 11.04 -7.23
C ALA A 230 22.32 10.05 -6.14
N VAL A 231 21.31 9.21 -6.41
CA VAL A 231 20.79 8.21 -5.47
C VAL A 231 21.59 6.91 -5.60
N LYS A 232 22.17 6.46 -4.48
CA LYS A 232 22.93 5.21 -4.35
C LYS A 232 22.22 4.16 -3.53
N THR A 233 21.28 4.54 -2.68
CA THR A 233 20.51 3.59 -1.85
C THR A 233 19.07 4.05 -1.75
N ASN A 234 18.13 3.14 -2.01
CA ASN A 234 16.71 3.35 -1.79
C ASN A 234 16.28 2.69 -0.48
N VAL A 235 15.60 3.44 0.38
CA VAL A 235 15.00 2.95 1.62
C VAL A 235 13.50 3.12 1.56
N THR A 236 12.76 2.07 1.93
CA THR A 236 11.30 2.09 2.04
C THR A 236 10.91 2.05 3.50
N ILE A 237 10.12 3.02 3.94
CA ILE A 237 9.69 3.23 5.33
C ILE A 237 8.17 3.19 5.39
N ALA A 238 7.59 2.23 6.10
CA ALA A 238 6.15 2.18 6.34
C ALA A 238 5.79 3.03 7.56
N LEU A 239 4.70 3.79 7.49
CA LEU A 239 4.18 4.59 8.60
C LEU A 239 3.12 3.79 9.36
N THR A 240 3.54 2.98 10.34
CA THR A 240 2.66 1.94 10.93
C THR A 240 1.62 2.47 11.91
N ASP A 241 1.77 3.70 12.41
CA ASP A 241 0.76 4.33 13.27
C ASP A 241 -0.40 4.90 12.42
N GLU A 242 -0.19 5.08 11.12
CA GLU A 242 -1.21 5.51 10.18
C GLU A 242 -2.14 4.36 9.79
N PRO A 243 -3.45 4.60 9.67
CA PRO A 243 -4.39 3.55 9.33
C PRO A 243 -4.16 3.06 7.88
N ALA A 244 -3.91 1.77 7.74
CA ALA A 244 -3.82 1.13 6.43
C ALA A 244 -5.17 1.18 5.69
N ASP A 245 -5.13 1.52 4.41
CA ASP A 245 -6.28 1.32 3.53
C ASP A 245 -6.35 -0.15 3.10
N ALA A 246 -7.56 -0.71 3.10
CA ALA A 246 -7.77 -2.14 2.84
C ALA A 246 -7.33 -2.60 1.44
N ARG A 247 -7.23 -1.67 0.47
CA ARG A 247 -6.90 -1.97 -0.93
C ARG A 247 -5.45 -1.63 -1.27
N SER A 248 -4.92 -0.57 -0.67
CA SER A 248 -3.61 0.00 -1.02
C SER A 248 -2.54 -0.14 0.07
N GLY A 249 -2.93 -0.54 1.28
CA GLY A 249 -2.00 -0.81 2.38
C GLY A 249 -1.64 0.42 3.20
N THR A 250 -0.49 0.34 3.84
CA THR A 250 0.03 1.36 4.78
C THR A 250 0.69 2.51 4.01
N PRO A 251 0.42 3.78 4.38
CA PRO A 251 1.18 4.92 3.87
C PRO A 251 2.69 4.72 4.02
N THR A 252 3.45 5.09 2.99
CA THR A 252 4.85 4.72 2.85
C THR A 252 5.69 5.90 2.40
N VAL A 253 6.84 6.10 3.04
CA VAL A 253 7.89 7.05 2.67
C VAL A 253 9.02 6.32 1.95
N TYR A 254 9.60 6.96 0.94
CA TYR A 254 10.73 6.48 0.16
C TYR A 254 11.89 7.46 0.32
N LEU A 255 13.07 6.99 0.67
CA LEU A 255 14.29 7.79 0.70
C LEU A 255 15.23 7.34 -0.39
N GLY A 256 15.69 8.26 -1.22
CA GLY A 256 16.88 8.10 -2.06
C GLY A 256 18.07 8.74 -1.37
N LEU A 257 18.99 7.90 -0.89
CA LEU A 257 20.21 8.32 -0.20
C LEU A 257 21.39 8.42 -1.17
N ASP A 258 22.26 9.40 -0.98
CA ASP A 258 23.50 9.59 -1.73
C ASP A 258 24.65 8.69 -1.23
N GLU A 259 25.87 8.93 -1.73
CA GLU A 259 27.09 8.21 -1.32
C GLU A 259 27.46 8.43 0.16
N GLU A 260 27.01 9.53 0.76
CA GLU A 260 27.22 9.85 2.19
C GLU A 260 26.11 9.26 3.08
N GLY A 261 25.08 8.64 2.48
CA GLY A 261 23.92 8.11 3.18
C GLY A 261 22.90 9.18 3.57
N LYS A 262 22.93 10.35 2.91
CA LYS A 262 21.98 11.46 3.14
C LYS A 262 20.86 11.46 2.13
N ALA A 263 19.65 11.78 2.57
CA ALA A 263 18.47 11.83 1.72
C ALA A 263 18.57 12.99 0.71
N VAL A 264 18.79 12.66 -0.56
CA VAL A 264 18.75 13.61 -1.70
C VAL A 264 17.44 13.55 -2.46
N GLN A 265 16.62 12.53 -2.19
CA GLN A 265 15.26 12.39 -2.68
C GLN A 265 14.38 11.84 -1.57
N VAL A 266 13.20 12.42 -1.38
CA VAL A 266 12.22 11.95 -0.41
C VAL A 266 10.86 11.88 -1.11
N GLY A 267 10.19 10.73 -0.99
CA GLY A 267 8.85 10.53 -1.52
C GLY A 267 7.88 9.99 -0.49
N TYR A 268 6.60 10.17 -0.75
CA TYR A 268 5.50 9.67 0.07
C TYR A 268 4.39 9.13 -0.82
N SER A 269 3.72 8.08 -0.34
CA SER A 269 2.53 7.53 -0.99
C SER A 269 1.46 7.17 0.01
N ALA A 270 0.21 7.41 -0.39
CA ALA A 270 -0.97 7.05 0.38
C ALA A 270 -2.21 6.89 -0.51
N ALA A 271 -3.21 6.23 0.06
CA ALA A 271 -4.54 6.15 -0.53
C ALA A 271 -5.19 7.54 -0.52
N THR A 272 -5.73 7.97 -1.66
CA THR A 272 -6.43 9.27 -1.76
C THR A 272 -7.63 9.35 -0.80
N ALA A 273 -8.33 8.23 -0.59
CA ALA A 273 -9.42 8.12 0.38
C ALA A 273 -8.94 8.35 1.82
N SER A 274 -7.75 7.86 2.18
CA SER A 274 -7.16 8.08 3.51
C SER A 274 -6.79 9.55 3.72
N LEU A 275 -6.45 10.27 2.66
CA LEU A 275 -6.17 11.72 2.70
C LEU A 275 -7.45 12.58 2.71
N GLY A 276 -8.64 11.97 2.66
CA GLY A 276 -9.92 12.67 2.72
C GLY A 276 -10.56 12.98 1.36
N TYR A 277 -9.96 12.54 0.25
CA TYR A 277 -10.49 12.73 -1.10
C TYR A 277 -11.54 11.68 -1.50
N GLY A 278 -11.88 10.75 -0.60
CA GLY A 278 -12.96 9.78 -0.80
C GLY A 278 -12.89 9.01 -2.12
N SER A 279 -13.99 9.05 -2.87
CA SER A 279 -14.19 8.33 -4.14
C SER A 279 -14.31 9.28 -5.34
N LEU A 280 -13.67 10.45 -5.27
CA LEU A 280 -13.66 11.42 -6.36
C LEU A 280 -13.21 10.81 -7.68
N SER A 281 -13.64 11.43 -8.79
CA SER A 281 -13.13 11.08 -10.11
C SER A 281 -11.68 11.55 -10.26
N PHE A 282 -10.94 10.96 -11.20
CA PHE A 282 -9.54 11.32 -11.44
C PHE A 282 -9.39 12.81 -11.81
N VAL A 283 -10.32 13.33 -12.62
CA VAL A 283 -10.33 14.73 -13.06
C VAL A 283 -10.69 15.65 -11.90
N ASP A 284 -11.75 15.33 -11.15
CA ASP A 284 -12.16 16.16 -10.01
C ASP A 284 -11.08 16.23 -8.93
N ALA A 285 -10.37 15.12 -8.69
CA ALA A 285 -9.28 15.09 -7.72
C ALA A 285 -8.17 16.08 -8.08
N VAL A 286 -7.83 16.22 -9.37
CA VAL A 286 -6.78 17.12 -9.83
C VAL A 286 -7.29 18.55 -10.01
N GLU A 287 -8.31 18.75 -10.85
CA GLU A 287 -8.71 20.10 -11.30
C GLU A 287 -9.57 20.84 -10.27
N ASN A 288 -10.44 20.13 -9.54
CA ASN A 288 -11.38 20.75 -8.60
C ASN A 288 -10.86 20.73 -7.17
N GLU A 289 -10.26 19.61 -6.74
CA GLU A 289 -9.73 19.47 -5.38
C GLU A 289 -8.25 19.80 -5.25
N GLY A 290 -7.47 19.89 -6.33
CA GLY A 290 -6.03 20.20 -6.24
C GLY A 290 -5.27 19.20 -5.37
N ILE A 291 -5.55 17.90 -5.52
CA ILE A 291 -4.99 16.84 -4.67
C ILE A 291 -3.46 16.87 -4.65
N VAL A 292 -2.82 17.19 -5.76
CA VAL A 292 -1.35 17.23 -5.88
C VAL A 292 -0.79 18.38 -5.06
N GLU A 293 -1.28 19.60 -5.29
CA GLU A 293 -0.84 20.81 -4.61
C GLU A 293 -1.08 20.73 -3.10
N LYS A 294 -2.27 20.30 -2.67
CA LYS A 294 -2.58 20.16 -1.25
C LYS A 294 -1.71 19.10 -0.57
N THR A 295 -1.46 17.96 -1.22
CA THR A 295 -0.59 16.91 -0.66
C THR A 295 0.86 17.37 -0.57
N LEU A 296 1.36 18.10 -1.58
CA LEU A 296 2.68 18.71 -1.55
C LEU A 296 2.78 19.78 -0.44
N GLU A 297 1.75 20.61 -0.28
CA GLU A 297 1.72 21.65 0.75
C GLU A 297 1.85 21.05 2.15
N GLU A 298 1.10 19.98 2.44
CA GLU A 298 1.21 19.25 3.71
C GLU A 298 2.58 18.57 3.88
N ALA A 299 3.21 18.14 2.78
CA ALA A 299 4.57 17.62 2.76
C ALA A 299 5.66 18.70 2.94
N GLY A 300 5.28 19.97 3.15
CA GLY A 300 6.19 21.09 3.33
C GLY A 300 6.57 21.81 2.02
N VAL A 301 5.94 21.46 0.90
CA VAL A 301 6.22 21.99 -0.44
C VAL A 301 5.03 22.82 -0.94
N SER A 302 5.12 24.15 -0.79
CA SER A 302 4.06 25.05 -1.25
C SER A 302 4.24 25.37 -2.74
N VAL A 303 3.40 24.78 -3.59
CA VAL A 303 3.37 25.06 -5.04
C VAL A 303 2.17 25.93 -5.42
N PRO A 304 2.26 26.76 -6.47
CA PRO A 304 1.12 27.54 -6.95
C PRO A 304 -0.07 26.67 -7.32
N ALA A 305 -1.29 27.20 -7.10
CA ALA A 305 -2.50 26.53 -7.56
C ALA A 305 -2.51 26.39 -9.09
N GLY A 306 -2.84 25.19 -9.59
CA GLY A 306 -2.81 24.88 -11.02
C GLY A 306 -1.41 24.52 -11.53
N SER A 307 -0.50 24.14 -10.63
CA SER A 307 0.80 23.56 -11.00
C SER A 307 0.64 22.14 -11.56
N ALA A 308 -0.35 21.38 -11.09
CA ALA A 308 -0.71 20.09 -11.66
C ALA A 308 -1.84 20.28 -12.70
N VAL A 309 -1.49 20.22 -13.99
CA VAL A 309 -2.44 20.36 -15.09
C VAL A 309 -2.56 19.03 -15.83
N LEU A 310 -3.80 18.55 -16.00
CA LEU A 310 -4.06 17.37 -16.78
C LEU A 310 -3.81 17.62 -18.28
N PRO A 311 -3.29 16.65 -19.03
CA PRO A 311 -3.30 16.70 -20.47
C PRO A 311 -4.74 16.85 -21.01
N GLU A 312 -4.94 17.71 -22.01
CA GLU A 312 -6.26 17.91 -22.64
C GLU A 312 -6.81 16.61 -23.24
N ASP A 313 -5.92 15.74 -23.75
CA ASP A 313 -6.30 14.44 -24.27
C ASP A 313 -6.38 13.41 -23.14
N LYS A 314 -7.60 12.94 -22.85
CA LYS A 314 -7.84 11.88 -21.88
C LYS A 314 -7.05 10.60 -22.17
N ALA A 315 -6.77 10.31 -23.44
CA ALA A 315 -5.98 9.13 -23.81
C ALA A 315 -4.52 9.22 -23.33
N ALA A 316 -4.01 10.41 -23.01
CA ALA A 316 -2.65 10.59 -22.49
C ALA A 316 -2.48 10.03 -21.07
N TYR A 317 -3.55 9.92 -20.30
CA TYR A 317 -3.53 9.42 -18.92
C TYR A 317 -4.49 8.27 -18.68
N SER A 318 -5.17 7.74 -19.70
CA SER A 318 -6.12 6.63 -19.56
C SER A 318 -5.68 5.41 -20.35
N SER A 319 -5.71 4.24 -19.72
CA SER A 319 -5.49 2.95 -20.34
C SER A 319 -6.78 2.14 -20.38
N TYR A 320 -7.01 1.46 -21.50
CA TYR A 320 -8.20 0.64 -21.75
C TYR A 320 -7.82 -0.83 -21.96
N ALA A 321 -8.76 -1.73 -21.66
CA ALA A 321 -8.63 -3.15 -21.95
C ALA A 321 -8.63 -3.43 -23.47
N SER A 322 -8.45 -4.70 -23.85
CA SER A 322 -8.42 -5.12 -25.26
C SER A 322 -9.75 -4.92 -26.01
N ASP A 323 -10.85 -4.68 -25.28
CA ASP A 323 -12.14 -4.30 -25.87
C ASP A 323 -12.19 -2.83 -26.33
N GLY A 324 -11.19 -2.02 -25.95
CA GLY A 324 -11.08 -0.61 -26.28
C GLY A 324 -12.08 0.30 -25.55
N THR A 325 -12.88 -0.23 -24.62
CA THR A 325 -13.94 0.52 -23.94
C THR A 325 -13.87 0.44 -22.42
N THR A 326 -13.35 -0.66 -21.88
CA THR A 326 -13.25 -0.83 -20.43
C THR A 326 -12.01 -0.11 -19.92
N LEU A 327 -12.21 0.95 -19.13
CA LEU A 327 -11.14 1.69 -18.48
C LEU A 327 -10.46 0.80 -17.43
N VAL A 328 -9.14 0.62 -17.53
CA VAL A 328 -8.37 -0.22 -16.60
C VAL A 328 -7.46 0.59 -15.68
N GLU A 329 -6.95 1.73 -16.14
CA GLU A 329 -6.08 2.58 -15.36
C GLU A 329 -6.24 4.04 -15.80
N GLU A 330 -6.22 4.95 -14.84
CA GLU A 330 -5.90 6.35 -15.09
C GLU A 330 -4.62 6.70 -14.31
N LYS A 331 -3.60 7.20 -15.01
CA LYS A 331 -2.29 7.51 -14.44
C LYS A 331 -1.73 8.77 -15.09
N CYS A 332 -1.42 9.77 -14.27
CA CYS A 332 -0.78 11.00 -14.73
C CYS A 332 0.39 11.35 -13.81
N SER A 333 1.49 11.79 -14.42
CA SER A 333 2.65 12.32 -13.73
C SER A 333 2.68 13.84 -13.87
N PHE A 334 3.02 14.51 -12.78
CA PHE A 334 3.18 15.96 -12.69
C PHE A 334 4.58 16.26 -12.16
N SER A 335 5.15 17.38 -12.58
CA SER A 335 6.43 17.84 -12.05
C SER A 335 6.59 19.34 -12.20
N GLY A 336 7.50 19.90 -11.42
CA GLY A 336 7.85 21.30 -11.48
C GLY A 336 9.00 21.61 -10.54
N THR A 337 9.32 22.89 -10.43
CA THR A 337 10.29 23.42 -9.49
C THR A 337 9.63 24.34 -8.47
N VAL A 338 10.25 24.47 -7.31
CA VAL A 338 9.81 25.33 -6.21
C VAL A 338 11.04 25.85 -5.47
N GLU A 339 11.00 27.10 -5.01
CA GLU A 339 12.06 27.66 -4.18
C GLU A 339 11.73 27.42 -2.70
N LEU A 340 12.58 26.67 -1.99
CA LEU A 340 12.48 26.41 -0.56
C LEU A 340 13.76 26.91 0.10
N ASP A 341 13.64 27.74 1.14
CA ASP A 341 14.77 28.31 1.89
C ASP A 341 15.87 28.98 1.03
N GLY A 342 15.49 29.51 -0.16
CA GLY A 342 16.40 30.16 -1.10
C GLY A 342 17.17 29.20 -2.02
N ALA A 343 16.80 27.91 -2.05
CA ALA A 343 17.28 26.91 -2.98
C ALA A 343 16.14 26.41 -3.88
N GLU A 344 16.45 26.10 -5.14
CA GLU A 344 15.50 25.51 -6.06
C GLU A 344 15.45 23.99 -5.85
N HIS A 345 14.25 23.48 -5.61
CA HIS A 345 13.97 22.05 -5.46
C HIS A 345 13.04 21.59 -6.57
N GLU A 346 13.28 20.38 -7.08
CA GLU A 346 12.36 19.72 -8.00
C GLU A 346 11.34 18.92 -7.21
N TRP A 347 10.07 19.03 -7.59
CA TRP A 347 9.00 18.17 -7.10
C TRP A 347 8.40 17.36 -8.24
N SER A 348 7.91 16.18 -7.92
CA SER A 348 7.10 15.39 -8.84
C SER A 348 5.99 14.66 -8.11
N SER A 349 4.94 14.30 -8.83
CA SER A 349 3.82 13.54 -8.30
C SER A 349 3.27 12.58 -9.34
N VAL A 350 2.72 11.46 -8.89
CA VAL A 350 1.98 10.52 -9.73
C VAL A 350 0.63 10.27 -9.07
N LEU A 351 -0.46 10.53 -9.79
CA LEU A 351 -1.80 10.09 -9.41
C LEU A 351 -2.14 8.82 -10.20
N LEU A 352 -2.56 7.77 -9.49
CA LEU A 352 -2.85 6.44 -10.05
C LEU A 352 -4.21 5.94 -9.58
N TYR A 353 -5.11 5.68 -10.53
CA TYR A 353 -6.39 5.03 -10.31
C TYR A 353 -6.39 3.71 -11.08
N ASN A 354 -6.33 2.58 -10.38
CA ASN A 354 -6.33 1.25 -10.97
C ASN A 354 -7.71 0.59 -10.77
N TYR A 355 -8.36 0.29 -11.89
CA TYR A 355 -9.73 -0.23 -11.95
C TYR A 355 -9.77 -1.76 -12.08
N ALA A 356 -8.64 -2.48 -12.08
CA ALA A 356 -8.62 -3.93 -12.34
C ALA A 356 -9.50 -4.72 -11.35
N THR A 357 -9.40 -4.42 -10.07
CA THR A 357 -10.23 -5.07 -9.04
C THR A 357 -11.70 -4.68 -9.21
N ALA A 358 -12.00 -3.40 -9.41
CA ALA A 358 -13.36 -2.90 -9.64
C ALA A 358 -14.03 -3.51 -10.87
N ASN A 359 -13.28 -3.70 -11.96
CA ASN A 359 -13.76 -4.35 -13.18
C ASN A 359 -14.05 -5.83 -12.96
N THR A 360 -13.26 -6.49 -12.10
CA THR A 360 -13.45 -7.90 -11.77
C THR A 360 -14.62 -8.11 -10.81
N SER A 361 -14.80 -7.23 -9.81
CA SER A 361 -15.86 -7.32 -8.82
C SER A 361 -17.19 -6.71 -9.28
N GLY A 362 -17.16 -5.84 -10.28
CA GLY A 362 -18.30 -5.02 -10.71
C GLY A 362 -18.60 -3.85 -9.75
N ASN A 363 -17.66 -3.49 -8.87
CA ASN A 363 -17.85 -2.43 -7.87
C ASN A 363 -16.74 -1.37 -7.95
N LEU A 364 -17.11 -0.14 -8.33
CA LEU A 364 -16.19 1.01 -8.43
C LEU A 364 -15.57 1.44 -7.09
N ALA A 365 -16.16 1.03 -5.96
CA ALA A 365 -15.54 1.22 -4.66
C ALA A 365 -14.23 0.40 -4.53
N ASP A 366 -14.03 -0.65 -5.32
CA ASP A 366 -12.82 -1.48 -5.26
C ASP A 366 -11.65 -0.91 -6.08
N THR A 367 -11.82 0.27 -6.70
CA THR A 367 -10.73 0.97 -7.39
C THR A 367 -9.62 1.34 -6.40
N ILE A 368 -8.38 1.00 -6.75
CA ILE A 368 -7.19 1.40 -5.99
C ILE A 368 -6.80 2.80 -6.44
N ARG A 369 -6.86 3.78 -5.52
CA ARG A 369 -6.57 5.19 -5.82
C ARG A 369 -5.39 5.65 -4.96
N MET A 370 -4.25 5.90 -5.58
CA MET A 370 -3.01 6.26 -4.93
C MET A 370 -2.48 7.59 -5.44
N ILE A 371 -1.91 8.37 -4.54
CA ILE A 371 -1.04 9.48 -4.88
C ILE A 371 0.38 9.16 -4.40
N TYR A 372 1.34 9.52 -5.23
CA TYR A 372 2.76 9.56 -4.91
C TYR A 372 3.23 11.00 -5.06
N VAL A 373 4.03 11.50 -4.12
CA VAL A 373 4.71 12.79 -4.20
C VAL A 373 6.19 12.59 -3.90
N TYR A 374 7.05 13.34 -4.57
CA TYR A 374 8.50 13.30 -4.41
C TYR A 374 9.07 14.70 -4.42
N VAL A 375 10.13 14.89 -3.65
CA VAL A 375 10.91 16.13 -3.56
C VAL A 375 12.39 15.74 -3.67
N ASN A 376 13.13 16.45 -4.51
CA ASN A 376 14.57 16.29 -4.67
C ASN A 376 15.31 17.47 -4.01
N ALA A 377 16.49 17.19 -3.47
CA ALA A 377 17.39 18.16 -2.84
C ALA A 377 18.04 19.12 -3.83
#